data_AF-A0A6H1R849-F1
#
_entry.id   AF-A0A6H1R849-F1
#
_cell.length_a   1.000
_cell.length_b   1.000
_cell.length_c   1.000
_cell.angle_alpha   90.00
_cell.angle_beta   90.00
_cell.angle_gamma   90.00
#
_symmetry.space_group_name_H-M   'P 1'
#
loop_
_entity.id
_entity.type
_entity.pdbx_description
1 polymer ?
#
loop_
_entity_poly.entity_id
_entity_poly.type
_entity_poly.pdbx_seq_one_letter_code
_entity_poly.pdbx_strand_id
1 'polypeptide(L)'
;MKNIDNASGGEEVIESMKRGYDSDAIKKACRSPKFYTAGYAKYLLLRAEICASELTEPRKFTVRSVEHVLPQHPASGSEWRKEFTQDDIDAVVHSAGNLVLLSKGKNSSAQNKDFEDKKSTYLRPRVTDFPRSVQVLNEFSWTRNLIGKRTEEFANSILMDP
;
A
#
# COMPACT_ATOMS: atom_id res chain seq x y z
N MET A 1 5.39 11.14 15.80
CA MET A 1 6.40 10.54 16.70
C MET A 1 7.45 11.56 17.12
N LYS A 2 8.18 12.21 16.21
CA LYS A 2 9.19 13.24 16.58
C LYS A 2 8.70 14.37 17.50
N ASN A 3 7.42 14.76 17.43
CA ASN A 3 6.87 15.79 18.32
C ASN A 3 6.72 15.32 19.78
N ILE A 4 6.61 14.01 20.03
CA ILE A 4 6.52 13.46 21.39
C ILE A 4 7.93 13.37 21.99
N ASP A 5 8.90 12.92 21.20
CA ASP A 5 10.29 12.76 21.64
C ASP A 5 10.99 14.11 21.89
N ASN A 6 10.49 15.20 21.29
CA ASN A 6 11.07 16.55 21.38
C ASN A 6 10.26 17.50 22.28
N ALA A 7 9.09 17.08 22.79
CA ALA A 7 8.26 17.96 23.61
C ALA A 7 8.84 18.09 25.02
N SER A 8 8.83 19.33 25.53
CA SER A 8 9.31 19.68 26.86
C SER A 8 8.32 19.30 27.98
N GLY A 9 7.07 19.00 27.64
CA GLY A 9 6.03 18.58 28.58
C GLY A 9 4.73 18.13 27.91
N GLY A 10 3.82 17.54 28.70
CA GLY A 10 2.56 16.97 28.21
C GLY A 10 1.60 17.98 27.57
N GLU A 11 1.60 19.23 28.04
CA GLU A 11 0.80 20.31 27.44
C GLU A 11 1.22 20.63 26.01
N GLU A 12 2.53 20.64 25.72
CA GLU A 12 3.05 20.89 24.37
C GLU A 12 2.66 19.76 23.39
N VAL A 13 2.67 18.51 23.87
CA VAL A 13 2.17 17.37 23.10
C VAL A 13 0.68 17.53 22.81
N ILE A 14 -0.13 17.86 23.81
CA ILE A 14 -1.57 18.07 23.67
C ILE A 14 -1.87 19.23 22.71
N GLU A 15 -1.16 20.35 22.82
CA GLU A 15 -1.32 21.50 21.94
C GLU A 15 -0.94 21.15 20.48
N SER A 16 0.10 20.35 20.29
CA SER A 16 0.48 19.83 18.97
C SER A 16 -0.58 18.89 18.37
N MET A 17 -1.28 18.12 19.20
CA MET A 17 -2.39 17.27 18.77
C MET A 17 -3.62 18.10 18.38
N LYS A 18 -3.90 19.21 19.08
CA LYS A 18 -4.98 20.15 18.74
C LYS A 18 -4.75 20.85 17.39
N ARG A 19 -3.48 21.07 17.04
CA ARG A 19 -3.06 21.73 15.78
C ARG A 19 -3.41 20.92 14.52
N GLY A 20 -3.89 19.69 14.68
CA GLY A 20 -4.21 18.78 13.58
C GLY A 20 -2.95 18.20 12.93
N TYR A 21 -3.16 17.40 11.90
CA TYR A 21 -2.07 16.80 11.13
C TYR A 21 -1.82 17.60 9.84
N ASP A 22 -0.56 17.64 9.40
CA ASP A 22 -0.18 18.22 8.12
C ASP A 22 -0.60 17.26 6.99
N SER A 23 -1.75 17.56 6.39
CA SER A 23 -2.35 16.74 5.34
C SER A 23 -1.48 16.67 4.08
N ASP A 24 -0.79 17.76 3.73
CA ASP A 24 0.09 17.83 2.57
C ASP A 24 1.38 17.04 2.80
N ALA A 25 1.94 17.08 4.02
CA ALA A 25 3.08 16.23 4.37
C ALA A 25 2.73 14.74 4.30
N ILE A 26 1.54 14.34 4.77
CA ILE A 26 1.07 12.94 4.66
C ILE A 26 0.88 12.56 3.20
N LYS A 27 0.19 13.39 2.42
CA LYS A 27 -0.02 13.21 0.97
C LYS A 27 1.30 13.10 0.20
N LYS A 28 2.30 13.90 0.55
CA LYS A 28 3.65 13.83 -0.02
C LYS A 28 4.37 12.54 0.38
N ALA A 29 4.25 12.13 1.63
CA ALA A 29 4.80 10.87 2.13
C ALA A 29 4.21 9.65 1.40
N CYS A 30 2.90 9.66 1.12
CA CYS A 30 2.20 8.62 0.35
C CYS A 30 2.69 8.50 -1.10
N ARG A 31 3.14 9.61 -1.70
CA ARG A 31 3.69 9.67 -3.07
C ARG A 31 5.17 9.32 -3.16
N SER A 32 5.82 8.99 -2.04
CA SER A 32 7.24 8.66 -2.03
C SER A 32 7.50 7.38 -2.84
N PRO A 33 8.49 7.38 -3.77
CA PRO A 33 8.90 6.14 -4.44
C PRO A 33 9.51 5.13 -3.47
N LYS A 34 9.92 5.56 -2.27
CA LYS A 34 10.47 4.70 -1.20
C LYS A 34 9.43 4.38 -0.11
N PHE A 35 8.14 4.56 -0.40
CA PHE A 35 7.06 4.45 0.58
C PHE A 35 7.13 3.16 1.40
N TYR A 36 7.32 1.99 0.76
CA TYR A 36 7.41 0.69 1.45
C TYR A 36 8.41 0.66 2.62
N THR A 37 9.56 1.32 2.46
CA THR A 37 10.65 1.29 3.45
C THR A 37 10.42 2.22 4.63
N ALA A 38 9.40 3.08 4.57
CA ALA A 38 9.09 3.99 5.65
C ALA A 38 8.38 3.27 6.81
N GLY A 39 8.73 3.62 8.05
CA GLY A 39 8.12 3.01 9.25
C GLY A 39 6.60 3.18 9.34
N TYR A 40 6.03 4.17 8.63
CA TYR A 40 4.58 4.42 8.59
C TYR A 40 3.84 3.65 7.48
N ALA A 41 4.53 2.96 6.57
CA ALA A 41 3.94 2.40 5.35
C ALA A 41 2.77 1.44 5.65
N LYS A 42 2.98 0.49 6.56
CA LYS A 42 1.97 -0.51 6.94
C LYS A 42 0.73 0.14 7.58
N TYR A 43 0.92 1.21 8.35
CA TYR A 43 -0.18 1.92 9.02
C TYR A 43 -1.04 2.68 8.00
N LEU A 44 -0.41 3.36 7.04
CA LEU A 44 -1.13 4.03 5.97
C LEU A 44 -1.79 3.03 5.02
N LEU A 45 -1.15 1.90 4.71
CA LEU A 45 -1.81 0.83 3.96
C LEU A 45 -3.07 0.33 4.68
N LEU A 46 -2.99 0.09 6.00
CA LEU A 46 -4.15 -0.34 6.78
C LEU A 46 -5.26 0.72 6.81
N ARG A 47 -4.90 1.99 7.00
CA ARG A 47 -5.86 3.10 6.95
C ARG A 47 -6.55 3.18 5.59
N ALA A 48 -5.84 2.95 4.49
CA ALA A 48 -6.44 2.95 3.16
C ALA A 48 -7.46 1.81 2.97
N GLU A 49 -7.27 0.64 3.60
CA GLU A 49 -8.27 -0.42 3.58
C GLU A 49 -9.54 -0.03 4.35
N ILE A 50 -9.39 0.68 5.47
CA ILE A 50 -10.52 1.22 6.24
C ILE A 50 -11.28 2.24 5.39
N CYS A 51 -10.59 3.22 4.79
CA CYS A 51 -11.22 4.23 3.93
C CYS A 51 -11.89 3.63 2.68
N ALA A 52 -11.41 2.47 2.20
CA ALA A 52 -12.00 1.78 1.05
C ALA A 52 -13.10 0.77 1.44
N SER A 53 -13.40 0.62 2.73
CA SER A 53 -14.42 -0.31 3.25
C SER A 53 -15.62 0.46 3.79
N GLU A 54 -16.83 -0.02 3.49
CA GLU A 54 -18.04 0.43 4.19
C GLU A 54 -18.16 -0.33 5.53
N LEU A 55 -17.44 0.14 6.55
CA LEU A 55 -17.48 -0.47 7.88
C LEU A 55 -18.60 0.13 8.72
N THR A 56 -19.68 -0.64 8.91
CA THR A 56 -20.75 -0.28 9.85
C THR A 56 -20.40 -0.63 11.30
N GLU A 57 -19.39 -1.49 11.52
CA GLU A 57 -18.91 -1.92 12.83
C GLU A 57 -17.37 -1.96 12.88
N PRO A 58 -16.76 -1.78 14.07
CA PRO A 58 -15.31 -1.89 14.23
C PRO A 58 -14.76 -3.25 13.76
N ARG A 59 -13.94 -3.26 12.71
CA ARG A 59 -13.38 -4.48 12.13
C ARG A 59 -11.93 -4.68 12.51
N LYS A 60 -11.58 -5.88 12.98
CA LYS A 60 -10.19 -6.24 13.28
C LYS A 60 -9.48 -6.76 12.03
N PHE A 61 -8.66 -5.93 11.42
CA PHE A 61 -7.77 -6.35 10.34
C PHE A 61 -6.54 -7.07 10.90
N THR A 62 -6.43 -8.37 10.64
CA THR A 62 -5.21 -9.13 10.98
C THR A 62 -4.27 -9.20 9.78
N VAL A 63 -3.55 -8.10 9.55
CA VAL A 63 -2.59 -7.97 8.45
C VAL A 63 -1.35 -8.82 8.73
N ARG A 64 -1.04 -9.78 7.84
CA ARG A 64 0.18 -10.58 7.95
C ARG A 64 1.37 -9.94 7.25
N SER A 65 1.17 -9.45 6.03
CA SER A 65 2.26 -8.94 5.20
C SER A 65 1.78 -7.88 4.22
N VAL A 66 2.73 -7.10 3.73
CA VAL A 66 2.60 -6.26 2.54
C VAL A 66 3.10 -7.08 1.36
N GLU A 67 2.31 -7.17 0.30
CA GLU A 67 2.70 -7.78 -0.96
C GLU A 67 3.03 -6.70 -1.99
N HIS A 68 4.07 -6.96 -2.78
CA HIS A 68 4.41 -6.17 -3.95
C HIS A 68 3.76 -6.81 -5.17
N VAL A 69 2.79 -6.15 -5.81
CA VAL A 69 2.13 -6.74 -6.99
C VAL A 69 3.15 -6.93 -8.12
N LEU A 70 3.83 -5.87 -8.54
CA LEU A 70 5.10 -5.95 -9.27
C LEU A 70 6.20 -6.41 -8.29
N PRO A 71 6.85 -7.56 -8.50
CA PRO A 71 7.92 -8.05 -7.63
C PRO A 71 9.11 -7.09 -7.52
N GLN A 72 9.81 -7.12 -6.38
CA GLN A 72 11.11 -6.44 -6.21
C GLN A 72 12.18 -6.98 -7.17
N HIS A 73 12.15 -8.29 -7.44
CA HIS A 73 13.09 -8.96 -8.33
C HIS A 73 12.35 -9.86 -9.32
N PRO A 74 11.71 -9.28 -10.35
CA PRO A 74 11.03 -10.08 -11.36
C PRO A 74 12.04 -10.98 -12.10
N ALA A 75 11.66 -12.23 -12.36
CA ALA A 75 12.50 -13.17 -13.07
C ALA A 75 12.85 -12.66 -14.47
N SER A 76 14.04 -12.96 -14.97
CA SER A 76 14.52 -12.45 -16.27
C SER A 76 13.63 -12.80 -17.46
N GLY A 77 12.97 -13.96 -17.42
CA GLY A 77 12.01 -14.40 -18.44
C GLY A 77 10.53 -14.10 -18.14
N SER A 78 10.24 -13.38 -17.06
CA SER A 78 8.86 -13.07 -16.63
C SER A 78 8.19 -12.05 -17.56
N GLU A 79 6.86 -12.06 -17.62
CA GLU A 79 6.08 -11.07 -18.37
C GLU A 79 6.31 -9.65 -17.85
N TRP A 80 6.69 -9.51 -16.57
CA TRP A 80 7.09 -8.23 -16.00
C TRP A 80 8.23 -7.55 -16.76
N ARG A 81 9.16 -8.32 -17.33
CA ARG A 81 10.30 -7.76 -18.09
C ARG A 81 9.93 -7.29 -19.49
N LYS A 82 8.71 -7.62 -19.96
CA LYS A 82 8.15 -7.07 -21.21
C LYS A 82 7.49 -5.71 -20.98
N GLU A 83 6.90 -5.52 -19.80
CA GLU A 83 6.18 -4.30 -19.43
C GLU A 83 7.07 -3.27 -18.70
N PHE A 84 8.11 -3.71 -18.00
CA PHE A 84 8.96 -2.85 -17.18
C PHE A 84 10.45 -3.02 -17.50
N THR A 85 11.12 -1.88 -17.73
CA THR A 85 12.57 -1.81 -17.66
C THR A 85 13.04 -1.87 -16.20
N GLN A 86 14.35 -2.03 -15.97
CA GLN A 86 14.89 -1.99 -14.61
C GLN A 86 14.67 -0.61 -13.96
N ASP A 87 14.84 0.47 -14.74
CA ASP A 87 14.59 1.84 -14.26
C ASP A 87 13.12 2.06 -13.89
N ASP A 88 12.19 1.46 -14.63
CA ASP A 88 10.76 1.51 -14.28
C ASP A 88 10.49 0.81 -12.94
N ILE A 89 11.06 -0.39 -12.74
CA ILE A 89 10.91 -1.15 -11.50
C ILE A 89 11.45 -0.34 -10.33
N ASP A 90 12.67 0.16 -10.42
CA ASP A 90 13.32 0.91 -9.34
C ASP A 90 12.54 2.19 -8.98
N ALA A 91 11.87 2.79 -9.97
CA ALA A 91 11.04 3.97 -9.75
C ALA A 91 9.73 3.70 -9.01
N VAL A 92 9.09 2.53 -9.21
CA VAL A 92 7.69 2.31 -8.77
C VAL A 92 7.48 1.12 -7.85
N VAL A 93 8.44 0.21 -7.71
CA VAL A 93 8.23 -1.05 -7.00
C VAL A 93 7.85 -0.85 -5.53
N HIS A 94 8.41 0.17 -4.88
CA HIS A 94 8.14 0.49 -3.48
C HIS A 94 7.05 1.57 -3.29
N SER A 95 6.38 2.00 -4.37
CA SER A 95 5.31 3.00 -4.32
C SER A 95 4.02 2.44 -3.73
N ALA A 96 3.23 3.29 -3.08
CA ALA A 96 1.99 2.87 -2.41
C ALA A 96 0.95 2.24 -3.36
N GLY A 97 0.93 2.62 -4.64
CA GLY A 97 0.04 2.05 -5.65
C GLY A 97 0.37 0.60 -6.00
N ASN A 98 1.63 0.19 -5.86
CA ASN A 98 2.09 -1.19 -6.11
C ASN A 98 1.85 -2.15 -4.94
N LEU A 99 1.57 -1.60 -3.75
CA LEU A 99 1.52 -2.37 -2.51
C LEU A 99 0.08 -2.69 -2.10
N VAL A 100 -0.12 -3.92 -1.65
CA VAL A 100 -1.40 -4.38 -1.12
C VAL A 100 -1.21 -5.18 0.16
N LEU A 101 -2.26 -5.26 0.99
CA LEU A 101 -2.23 -6.07 2.20
C LEU A 101 -2.75 -7.49 1.92
N LEU A 102 -2.09 -8.48 2.51
CA LEU A 102 -2.52 -9.88 2.44
C LEU A 102 -2.84 -10.44 3.83
N SER A 103 -3.88 -11.28 3.87
CA SER A 103 -4.28 -12.05 5.04
C SER A 103 -3.48 -13.36 5.18
N LYS A 104 -3.64 -14.02 6.34
CA LYS A 104 -2.99 -15.26 6.81
C LYS A 104 -2.66 -16.27 5.66
N GLY A 105 -1.37 -16.55 5.40
CA GLY A 105 -0.89 -17.75 4.67
C GLY A 105 -0.51 -17.63 3.19
N LYS A 106 -0.50 -16.43 2.59
CA LYS A 106 -0.39 -16.25 1.13
C LYS A 106 0.93 -15.67 0.59
N ASN A 107 1.82 -15.14 1.43
CA ASN A 107 2.97 -14.34 0.95
C ASN A 107 4.22 -15.15 0.58
N SER A 108 4.47 -16.29 1.24
CA SER A 108 5.72 -17.03 1.09
C SER A 108 5.83 -17.79 -0.24
N SER A 109 4.74 -17.97 -0.97
CA SER A 109 4.71 -18.67 -2.25
C SER A 109 4.59 -17.74 -3.47
N ALA A 110 4.56 -16.42 -3.28
CA ALA A 110 4.15 -15.42 -4.30
C ALA A 110 5.26 -14.69 -5.04
N GLN A 111 6.47 -14.64 -4.46
CA GLN A 111 7.28 -13.44 -4.52
C GLN A 111 7.64 -12.96 -5.94
N ASN A 112 7.79 -13.87 -6.92
CA ASN A 112 8.24 -13.52 -8.28
C ASN A 112 7.31 -14.01 -9.41
N LYS A 113 6.07 -14.42 -9.12
CA LYS A 113 5.15 -14.90 -10.17
C LYS A 113 4.67 -13.76 -11.09
N ASP A 114 4.24 -14.13 -12.29
CA ASP A 114 3.61 -13.20 -13.23
C ASP A 114 2.25 -12.70 -12.73
N PHE A 115 1.78 -11.59 -13.30
CA PHE A 115 0.59 -10.89 -12.79
C PHE A 115 -0.67 -11.77 -12.77
N GLU A 116 -0.93 -12.52 -13.84
CA GLU A 116 -2.12 -13.40 -13.90
C GLU A 116 -2.04 -14.54 -12.88
N ASP A 117 -0.85 -15.11 -12.69
CA ASP A 117 -0.58 -16.12 -11.66
C ASP A 117 -0.77 -15.56 -10.25
N LYS A 118 -0.42 -14.29 -10.04
CA LYS A 118 -0.67 -13.62 -8.77
C LYS A 118 -2.17 -13.45 -8.50
N LYS A 119 -2.95 -13.04 -9.51
CA LYS A 119 -4.41 -12.95 -9.39
C LYS A 119 -5.04 -14.31 -9.08
N SER A 120 -4.62 -15.37 -9.79
CA SER A 120 -5.17 -16.72 -9.63
C SER A 120 -4.77 -17.39 -8.31
N THR A 121 -3.54 -17.18 -7.83
CA THR A 121 -3.03 -17.88 -6.64
C THR A 121 -3.35 -17.17 -5.33
N TYR A 122 -3.31 -15.83 -5.29
CA TYR A 122 -3.36 -15.08 -4.02
C TYR A 122 -4.67 -14.36 -3.79
N LEU A 123 -5.28 -13.84 -4.85
CA LEU A 123 -6.43 -12.96 -4.70
C LEU A 123 -7.76 -13.70 -4.90
N ARG A 124 -7.83 -14.68 -5.82
CA ARG A 124 -9.04 -15.48 -6.08
C ARG A 124 -9.40 -16.56 -5.03
N PRO A 125 -8.48 -17.40 -4.51
CA PRO A 125 -8.88 -18.64 -3.81
C PRO A 125 -9.52 -18.42 -2.43
N ARG A 126 -9.35 -17.23 -1.85
CA ARG A 126 -10.06 -16.74 -0.65
C ARG A 126 -10.06 -15.23 -0.75
N VAL A 127 -11.15 -14.63 -1.24
CA VAL A 127 -11.25 -13.16 -1.38
C VAL A 127 -10.83 -12.54 -0.06
N THR A 128 -9.81 -11.68 -0.13
CA THR A 128 -9.28 -11.03 1.06
C THR A 128 -10.24 -9.93 1.50
N ASP A 129 -10.36 -9.72 2.81
CA ASP A 129 -11.13 -8.63 3.41
C ASP A 129 -10.53 -7.22 3.17
N PHE A 130 -9.60 -7.11 2.22
CA PHE A 130 -8.87 -5.90 1.90
C PHE A 130 -9.35 -5.38 0.53
N PRO A 131 -10.23 -4.37 0.48
CA PRO A 131 -10.81 -3.88 -0.76
C PRO A 131 -9.75 -3.51 -1.81
N ARG A 132 -8.61 -2.93 -1.40
CA ARG A 132 -7.56 -2.55 -2.36
C ARG A 132 -6.88 -3.75 -3.01
N SER A 133 -6.80 -4.86 -2.29
CA SER A 133 -6.32 -6.14 -2.83
C SER A 133 -7.36 -6.77 -3.76
N VAL A 134 -8.66 -6.61 -3.48
CA VAL A 134 -9.73 -7.02 -4.38
C VAL A 134 -9.72 -6.22 -5.68
N GLN A 135 -9.46 -4.90 -5.63
CA GLN A 135 -9.34 -4.07 -6.84
C GLN A 135 -8.29 -4.60 -7.82
N VAL A 136 -7.19 -5.17 -7.34
CA VAL A 136 -6.15 -5.77 -8.21
C VAL A 136 -6.70 -6.91 -9.06
N LEU A 137 -7.73 -7.64 -8.60
CA LEU A 137 -8.38 -8.70 -9.39
C LEU A 137 -9.09 -8.19 -10.63
N ASN A 138 -9.52 -6.92 -10.60
CA ASN A 138 -10.28 -6.31 -11.69
C ASN A 138 -9.37 -5.71 -12.76
N GLU A 139 -8.06 -5.66 -12.52
CA GLU A 139 -7.10 -5.11 -13.47
C GLU A 139 -6.67 -6.17 -14.48
N PHE A 140 -6.70 -5.79 -15.76
CA PHE A 140 -6.28 -6.66 -16.85
C PHE A 140 -4.74 -6.78 -16.88
N SER A 141 -4.05 -5.65 -16.83
CA SER A 141 -2.60 -5.56 -16.82
C SER A 141 -2.11 -4.66 -15.68
N TRP A 142 -0.88 -4.89 -15.24
CA TRP A 142 -0.27 -4.11 -14.19
C TRP A 142 0.89 -3.32 -14.77
N THR A 143 0.67 -2.02 -15.00
CA THR A 143 1.59 -1.15 -15.75
C THR A 143 2.12 -0.02 -14.87
N ARG A 144 3.21 0.63 -15.30
CA ARG A 144 3.76 1.81 -14.60
C ARG A 144 2.71 2.91 -14.42
N ASN A 145 1.90 3.17 -15.45
CA ASN A 145 0.86 4.19 -15.40
C ASN A 145 -0.23 3.84 -14.37
N LEU A 146 -0.66 2.58 -14.33
CA LEU A 146 -1.63 2.11 -13.35
C LEU A 146 -1.10 2.25 -11.91
N ILE A 147 0.17 1.88 -11.67
CA ILE A 147 0.80 2.04 -10.35
C ILE A 147 0.83 3.52 -9.94
N GLY A 148 1.17 4.43 -10.87
CA GLY A 148 1.14 5.87 -10.64
C GLY A 148 -0.27 6.36 -10.27
N LYS A 149 -1.27 6.00 -11.07
CA LYS A 149 -2.69 6.33 -10.80
C LYS A 149 -3.14 5.86 -9.42
N ARG A 150 -2.87 4.60 -9.08
CA ARG A 150 -3.21 4.02 -7.77
C ARG A 150 -2.48 4.69 -6.61
N THR A 151 -1.27 5.22 -6.84
CA THR A 151 -0.51 5.98 -5.83
C THR A 151 -1.17 7.33 -5.57
N GLU A 152 -1.63 8.02 -6.61
CA GLU A 152 -2.37 9.28 -6.47
C GLU A 152 -3.72 9.08 -5.77
N GLU A 153 -4.48 8.04 -6.17
CA GLU A 153 -5.73 7.68 -5.51
C GLU A 153 -5.52 7.36 -4.04
N PHE A 154 -4.48 6.57 -3.71
CA PHE A 154 -4.10 6.26 -2.33
C PHE A 154 -3.80 7.54 -1.54
N ALA A 155 -2.99 8.44 -2.08
CA ALA A 155 -2.62 9.66 -1.37
C ALA A 155 -3.82 10.59 -1.13
N ASN A 156 -4.78 10.62 -2.06
CA ASN A 156 -5.94 11.49 -1.99
C ASN A 156 -7.07 10.92 -1.11
N SER A 157 -7.20 9.61 -1.00
CA SER A 157 -8.27 8.98 -0.20
C SER A 157 -7.89 8.72 1.26
N ILE A 158 -6.59 8.66 1.59
CA ILE A 158 -6.11 8.23 2.92
C ILE A 158 -6.61 9.11 4.08
N LEU A 159 -7.00 10.36 3.80
CA LEU A 159 -7.46 11.32 4.81
C LEU A 159 -8.97 11.55 4.77
N MET A 160 -9.70 10.87 3.89
CA MET A 160 -11.15 10.93 3.88
C MET A 160 -11.69 10.17 5.09
N ASP A 161 -12.65 10.78 5.79
CA ASP A 161 -13.40 10.07 6.82
C ASP A 161 -14.31 9.04 6.11
N PRO A 162 -14.22 7.75 6.48
CA PRO A 162 -15.05 6.68 5.91
C PRO A 162 -16.53 6.79 6.32
#